data_AF-A0A833HLJ3-F1
#
_entry.id   AF-A0A833HLJ3-F1
#
_cell.length_a   1.000
_cell.length_b   1.000
_cell.length_c   1.000
_cell.angle_alpha   90.00
_cell.angle_beta   90.00
_cell.angle_gamma   90.00
#
_symmetry.space_group_name_H-M   'P 1'
#
loop_
_entity.id
_entity.type
_entity.pdbx_description
1 polymer ?
#
loop_
_entity_poly.entity_id
_entity_poly.type
_entity_poly.pdbx_seq_one_letter_code
_entity_poly.pdbx_strand_id
1 'polypeptide(L)'
;MGYKMTKKKSVLIVVLLVLLVLVISFTGCTKLQASPQEEQPPNQQENTDTADEATEEEGTEEKENQEEVDENENTGEKTPVESSNNVIGSKVYISIDKLNVRAEGNGQSKVIGSLVKGKEVQVIEEVTREEATWYKIEFNNSEYNNEGWIFSQHTVSDINDLFSSPKLFDNKEMNDYFTSPTLFDDNTVVAYYGHPNSKIMGIVGRHPKEELISLVQKTSEKYDAINGDKSVIPAIYLVYGTVQPKGEIGIMNFDLVMSYIEEAYNNGVLIYLDHQMGKNAPTDALKELLPFLKYPNVHLALDPEWRTDKPMKEVGHLTGGEINEVQKIMSEYMISNGIQGKRQFVFHQFVDKMIHDIEAVSSNYDPVLPVHNTSGWGSPEGKIATHTRNSKATNIPYKGFKLWYFYSNEPGVHFDNPLMTPEEVLNLDPKPGLIIYQ
;
A
#
# COMPACT_ATOMS: atom_id res chain seq x y z
N MET A 1 10.54 12.96 -38.34
CA MET A 1 10.17 14.39 -38.42
C MET A 1 9.54 14.75 -37.09
N GLY A 2 10.30 15.45 -36.23
CA GLY A 2 9.91 15.70 -34.83
C GLY A 2 8.83 16.77 -34.72
N TYR A 3 7.79 16.48 -33.95
CA TYR A 3 6.75 17.46 -33.62
C TYR A 3 7.03 18.03 -32.21
N LYS A 4 7.60 19.24 -32.19
CA LYS A 4 7.64 20.11 -31.01
C LYS A 4 6.21 20.59 -30.74
N MET A 5 5.58 20.13 -29.67
CA MET A 5 4.39 20.81 -29.15
C MET A 5 4.80 22.05 -28.35
N THR A 6 4.55 23.22 -28.94
CA THR A 6 4.67 24.52 -28.32
C THR A 6 3.57 24.74 -27.28
N LYS A 7 3.97 24.93 -26.00
CA LYS A 7 3.14 25.47 -24.91
C LYS A 7 2.49 26.80 -25.33
N LYS A 8 1.16 26.89 -25.22
CA LYS A 8 0.44 28.18 -25.10
C LYS A 8 -0.15 28.27 -23.70
N LYS A 9 0.44 29.13 -22.88
CA LYS A 9 -0.10 29.62 -21.60
C LYS A 9 -1.24 30.58 -21.91
N SER A 10 -2.41 30.36 -21.30
CA SER A 10 -3.45 31.38 -21.13
C SER A 10 -3.87 31.39 -19.67
N VAL A 11 -3.28 32.32 -18.93
CA VAL A 11 -3.64 32.67 -17.55
C VAL A 11 -4.83 33.61 -17.63
N LEU A 12 -5.96 33.26 -16.99
CA LEU A 12 -7.03 34.20 -16.69
C LEU A 12 -7.18 34.29 -15.17
N ILE A 13 -6.61 35.36 -14.63
CA ILE A 13 -6.71 35.76 -13.23
C ILE A 13 -8.03 36.54 -13.07
N VAL A 14 -8.90 36.09 -12.17
CA VAL A 14 -10.01 36.90 -11.63
C VAL A 14 -9.73 37.13 -10.16
N VAL A 15 -9.33 38.36 -9.83
CA VAL A 15 -9.16 38.86 -8.46
C VAL A 15 -10.52 39.31 -7.93
N LEU A 16 -10.96 38.79 -6.79
CA LEU A 16 -12.00 39.41 -5.98
C LEU A 16 -11.42 39.77 -4.60
N LEU A 17 -11.31 41.07 -4.37
CA LEU A 17 -10.93 41.72 -3.11
C LEU A 17 -12.16 41.79 -2.19
N VAL A 18 -12.05 41.24 -0.97
CA VAL A 18 -12.90 41.65 0.16
C VAL A 18 -12.00 41.88 1.37
N LEU A 19 -11.82 43.15 1.71
CA LEU A 19 -11.25 43.65 2.95
C LEU A 19 -12.32 43.57 4.05
N LEU A 20 -12.00 42.97 5.20
CA LEU A 20 -12.63 43.35 6.46
C LEU A 20 -11.56 43.45 7.56
N VAL A 21 -11.42 44.68 8.05
CA VAL A 21 -10.58 45.08 9.16
C VAL A 21 -11.35 44.85 10.46
N LEU A 22 -10.73 44.21 11.46
CA LEU A 22 -11.15 44.36 12.85
C LEU A 22 -9.93 44.34 13.76
N VAL A 23 -9.67 45.52 14.33
CA VAL A 23 -8.66 45.84 15.32
C VAL A 23 -9.27 45.60 16.70
N ILE A 24 -8.65 44.77 17.54
CA ILE A 24 -8.84 44.85 19.00
C ILE A 24 -7.48 44.73 19.69
N SER A 25 -7.23 45.70 20.55
CA SER A 25 -5.98 46.03 21.22
C SER A 25 -5.66 45.14 22.42
N PHE A 26 -4.37 45.08 22.72
CA PHE A 26 -3.74 44.52 23.92
C PHE A 26 -4.17 45.21 25.22
N THR A 27 -4.30 44.42 26.29
CA THR A 27 -3.81 44.75 27.64
C THR A 27 -3.44 43.46 28.37
N GLY A 28 -2.18 43.37 28.81
CA GLY A 28 -1.65 42.24 29.55
C GLY A 28 -1.85 42.34 31.07
N CYS A 29 -1.56 41.24 31.76
CA CYS A 29 -1.04 41.24 33.13
C CYS A 29 -0.38 39.89 33.49
N THR A 30 0.94 39.95 33.67
CA THR A 30 1.81 39.26 34.65
C THR A 30 1.63 37.80 35.08
N LYS A 31 2.72 37.04 34.77
CA LYS A 31 3.55 36.15 35.61
C LYS A 31 2.86 35.14 36.55
N LEU A 32 3.17 33.86 36.32
CA LEU A 32 3.72 32.98 37.35
C LEU A 32 4.62 31.91 36.70
N GLN A 33 5.79 31.73 37.32
CA GLN A 33 6.87 30.81 36.99
C GLN A 33 6.52 29.39 37.44
N ALA A 34 6.77 28.38 36.59
CA ALA A 34 7.05 27.02 37.03
C ALA A 34 8.00 26.36 36.02
N SER A 35 9.13 25.89 36.52
CA SER A 35 10.18 25.18 35.80
C SER A 35 9.71 23.77 35.41
N PRO A 36 10.00 23.25 34.20
CA PRO A 36 9.90 21.82 33.96
C PRO A 36 11.16 21.13 34.47
N GLN A 37 10.98 20.06 35.25
CA GLN A 37 12.05 19.12 35.57
C GLN A 37 12.37 18.27 34.33
N GLU A 38 13.65 18.09 34.08
CA GLU A 38 14.21 17.11 33.16
C GLU A 38 13.89 15.70 33.67
N GLU A 39 13.11 14.94 32.92
CA GLU A 39 13.09 13.48 33.04
C GLU A 39 13.96 12.90 31.91
N GLN A 40 15.15 12.43 32.32
CA GLN A 40 16.02 11.59 31.50
C GLN A 40 15.36 10.22 31.25
N PRO A 41 15.60 9.59 30.10
CA PRO A 41 15.17 8.21 29.86
C PRO A 41 16.02 7.23 30.71
N PRO A 42 15.43 6.15 31.24
CA PRO A 42 16.18 5.20 32.05
C PRO A 42 17.15 4.38 31.20
N ASN A 43 18.35 4.29 31.76
CA ASN A 43 19.53 3.59 31.29
C ASN A 43 19.30 2.07 31.22
N GLN A 44 19.95 1.46 30.23
CA GLN A 44 20.06 0.03 30.04
C GLN A 44 20.83 -0.61 31.19
N GLN A 45 20.45 -1.83 31.56
CA GLN A 45 21.28 -2.70 32.39
C GLN A 45 21.38 -4.07 31.71
N GLU A 46 22.59 -4.35 31.24
CA GLU A 46 23.07 -5.66 30.81
C GLU A 46 22.94 -6.67 31.95
N ASN A 47 22.58 -7.89 31.60
CA ASN A 47 23.08 -9.08 32.29
C ASN A 47 23.40 -10.14 31.23
N THR A 48 24.69 -10.41 31.13
CA THR A 48 25.30 -11.59 30.54
C THR A 48 24.94 -12.82 31.36
N ASP A 49 24.67 -13.95 30.71
CA ASP A 49 25.22 -15.24 31.14
C ASP A 49 25.25 -16.23 29.96
N THR A 50 26.38 -16.92 29.90
CA THR A 50 26.92 -17.85 28.90
C THR A 50 26.61 -19.32 29.19
N ALA A 51 26.86 -20.16 28.17
CA ALA A 51 27.25 -21.60 28.16
C ALA A 51 26.24 -22.47 27.38
N ASP A 52 26.57 -22.92 26.15
CA ASP A 52 27.34 -24.14 25.77
C ASP A 52 26.33 -25.25 25.35
N GLU A 53 26.48 -26.10 24.34
CA GLU A 53 27.53 -26.52 23.41
C GLU A 53 26.86 -27.43 22.33
N ALA A 54 27.41 -27.47 21.10
CA ALA A 54 27.72 -28.63 20.22
C ALA A 54 26.66 -29.78 19.99
N THR A 55 26.48 -30.45 18.84
CA THR A 55 27.29 -30.72 17.62
C THR A 55 26.49 -31.58 16.61
N GLU A 56 26.88 -31.50 15.32
CA GLU A 56 27.01 -32.55 14.27
C GLU A 56 25.76 -33.23 13.63
N GLU A 57 25.56 -33.07 12.30
CA GLU A 57 25.94 -33.95 11.15
C GLU A 57 24.94 -35.12 10.95
N GLU A 58 24.54 -35.63 9.80
CA GLU A 58 24.92 -35.71 8.37
C GLU A 58 23.60 -36.12 7.63
N GLY A 59 23.32 -35.72 6.38
CA GLY A 59 23.77 -36.41 5.16
C GLY A 59 22.83 -37.56 4.72
N THR A 60 22.08 -37.39 3.62
CA THR A 60 21.93 -38.40 2.53
C THR A 60 21.07 -37.90 1.36
N GLU A 61 21.66 -38.01 0.16
CA GLU A 61 21.06 -38.05 -1.18
C GLU A 61 20.12 -39.27 -1.30
N GLU A 62 19.20 -39.43 -2.25
CA GLU A 62 19.44 -39.55 -3.69
C GLU A 62 18.13 -39.97 -4.42
N LYS A 63 18.07 -39.71 -5.74
CA LYS A 63 17.30 -40.38 -6.82
C LYS A 63 16.00 -39.76 -7.37
N GLU A 64 16.24 -39.03 -8.46
CA GLU A 64 15.47 -38.99 -9.70
C GLU A 64 14.90 -40.35 -10.13
N ASN A 65 13.72 -40.31 -10.76
CA ASN A 65 13.40 -41.22 -11.85
C ASN A 65 12.56 -40.46 -12.90
N GLN A 66 13.17 -40.26 -14.07
CA GLN A 66 12.51 -39.91 -15.32
C GLN A 66 11.84 -41.17 -15.88
N GLU A 67 10.59 -41.04 -16.32
CA GLU A 67 10.08 -41.86 -17.42
C GLU A 67 9.35 -40.95 -18.40
N GLU A 68 9.66 -41.17 -19.66
CA GLU A 68 9.34 -40.40 -20.85
C GLU A 68 8.47 -41.29 -21.76
N VAL A 69 7.78 -40.65 -22.72
CA VAL A 69 7.19 -41.22 -23.94
C VAL A 69 5.82 -41.92 -23.81
N ASP A 70 4.77 -41.31 -24.37
CA ASP A 70 4.20 -41.80 -25.63
C ASP A 70 3.24 -40.79 -26.28
N GLU A 71 3.61 -40.36 -27.48
CA GLU A 71 2.75 -39.66 -28.44
C GLU A 71 1.75 -40.65 -29.05
N ASN A 72 0.50 -40.22 -29.22
CA ASN A 72 -0.35 -40.78 -30.27
C ASN A 72 -1.35 -39.74 -30.77
N GLU A 73 -1.10 -39.26 -31.98
CA GLU A 73 -2.05 -38.54 -32.82
C GLU A 73 -3.23 -39.47 -33.18
N ASN A 74 -4.46 -38.99 -33.05
CA ASN A 74 -5.53 -39.43 -33.93
C ASN A 74 -6.48 -38.29 -34.28
N THR A 75 -6.49 -38.01 -35.57
CA THR A 75 -7.39 -37.14 -36.33
C THR A 75 -8.86 -37.50 -36.12
N GLY A 76 -9.68 -36.47 -35.85
CA GLY A 76 -11.12 -36.60 -35.78
C GLY A 76 -11.79 -35.23 -35.87
N GLU A 77 -12.00 -34.77 -37.09
CA GLU A 77 -12.78 -33.59 -37.43
C GLU A 77 -14.21 -33.71 -36.85
N LYS A 78 -14.49 -32.93 -35.79
CA LYS A 78 -15.85 -32.63 -35.33
C LYS A 78 -15.92 -31.18 -34.88
N THR A 79 -16.80 -30.45 -35.55
CA THR A 79 -17.30 -29.11 -35.23
C THR A 79 -17.57 -28.93 -33.73
N PRO A 80 -17.17 -27.83 -33.08
CA PRO A 80 -17.67 -27.51 -31.74
C PRO A 80 -18.80 -26.48 -31.82
N VAL A 81 -19.98 -26.97 -31.47
CA VAL A 81 -21.08 -26.19 -30.88
C VAL A 81 -20.77 -26.04 -29.39
N GLU A 82 -20.91 -24.81 -28.89
CA GLU A 82 -21.03 -24.36 -27.49
C GLU A 82 -19.94 -24.74 -26.46
N SER A 83 -19.27 -23.69 -25.97
CA SER A 83 -18.28 -23.71 -24.89
C SER A 83 -18.90 -24.07 -23.54
N SER A 84 -18.61 -25.27 -23.03
CA SER A 84 -18.68 -25.53 -21.60
C SER A 84 -17.49 -24.84 -20.92
N ASN A 85 -17.70 -23.66 -20.33
CA ASN A 85 -16.71 -23.03 -19.46
C ASN A 85 -16.54 -23.91 -18.22
N ASN A 86 -15.45 -24.68 -18.15
CA ASN A 86 -15.12 -25.42 -16.94
C ASN A 86 -14.62 -24.42 -15.89
N VAL A 87 -15.46 -24.07 -14.92
CA VAL A 87 -15.16 -23.10 -13.85
C VAL A 87 -14.16 -23.70 -12.84
N ILE A 88 -13.99 -25.02 -12.81
CA ILE A 88 -13.07 -25.70 -11.91
C ILE A 88 -11.62 -25.29 -12.21
N GLY A 89 -10.90 -24.88 -11.17
CA GLY A 89 -9.54 -24.34 -11.24
C GLY A 89 -9.46 -22.85 -11.56
N SER A 90 -10.59 -22.22 -11.94
CA SER A 90 -10.64 -20.78 -12.24
C SER A 90 -10.71 -19.93 -10.97
N LYS A 91 -10.34 -18.65 -11.13
CA LYS A 91 -10.45 -17.61 -10.11
C LYS A 91 -11.78 -16.88 -10.28
N VAL A 92 -12.48 -16.63 -9.18
CA VAL A 92 -13.69 -15.80 -9.14
C VAL A 92 -13.57 -14.76 -8.03
N TYR A 93 -14.36 -13.69 -8.14
CA TYR A 93 -14.33 -12.55 -7.21
C TYR A 93 -15.70 -12.36 -6.57
N ILE A 94 -15.72 -12.10 -5.26
CA ILE A 94 -16.98 -11.90 -4.53
C ILE A 94 -17.64 -10.59 -4.96
N SER A 95 -18.92 -10.63 -5.33
CA SER A 95 -19.65 -9.48 -5.87
C SER A 95 -20.50 -8.71 -4.86
N ILE A 96 -20.63 -9.22 -3.64
CA ILE A 96 -21.43 -8.61 -2.56
C ILE A 96 -20.57 -8.30 -1.32
N ASP A 97 -21.00 -7.35 -0.49
CA ASP A 97 -20.24 -6.88 0.69
C ASP A 97 -19.86 -7.99 1.66
N LYS A 98 -20.74 -8.97 1.84
CA LYS A 98 -20.51 -10.12 2.71
C LYS A 98 -21.17 -11.37 2.14
N LEU A 99 -20.34 -12.32 1.71
CA LEU A 99 -20.78 -13.65 1.30
C LEU A 99 -20.47 -14.66 2.39
N ASN A 100 -21.48 -15.42 2.83
CA ASN A 100 -21.27 -16.50 3.79
C ASN A 100 -20.53 -17.67 3.16
N VAL A 101 -19.53 -18.19 3.86
CA VAL A 101 -18.89 -19.47 3.57
C VAL A 101 -19.57 -20.54 4.42
N ARG A 102 -19.92 -21.65 3.80
CA ARG A 102 -20.73 -22.71 4.42
C ARG A 102 -20.02 -24.06 4.44
N ALA A 103 -20.38 -24.91 5.39
CA ALA A 103 -19.82 -26.26 5.53
C ALA A 103 -20.18 -27.18 4.35
N GLU A 104 -21.35 -26.98 3.74
CA GLU A 104 -21.82 -27.76 2.59
C GLU A 104 -22.48 -26.85 1.55
N GLY A 105 -22.50 -27.28 0.28
CA GLY A 105 -23.10 -26.60 -0.87
C GLY A 105 -24.63 -26.57 -0.84
N ASN A 106 -25.22 -25.98 0.20
CA ASN A 106 -26.64 -25.70 0.32
C ASN A 106 -26.90 -24.55 1.31
N GLY A 107 -28.07 -23.90 1.20
CA GLY A 107 -28.42 -22.72 2.00
C GLY A 107 -28.73 -23.00 3.48
N GLN A 108 -28.93 -24.26 3.87
CA GLN A 108 -29.31 -24.66 5.23
C GLN A 108 -28.10 -25.09 6.08
N SER A 109 -26.96 -25.34 5.47
CA SER A 109 -25.75 -25.79 6.16
C SER A 109 -25.15 -24.67 7.04
N LYS A 110 -24.39 -25.08 8.06
CA LYS A 110 -23.73 -24.19 9.01
C LYS A 110 -22.87 -23.16 8.27
N VAL A 111 -23.00 -21.89 8.66
CA VAL A 111 -22.08 -20.83 8.23
C VAL A 111 -20.78 -20.99 9.03
N ILE A 112 -19.67 -21.14 8.31
CA ILE A 112 -18.33 -21.40 8.87
C ILE A 112 -17.38 -20.22 8.69
N GLY A 113 -17.84 -19.16 8.00
CA GLY A 113 -17.06 -17.96 7.76
C GLY A 113 -17.78 -16.99 6.82
N SER A 114 -17.05 -15.97 6.38
CA SER A 114 -17.53 -15.04 5.37
C SER A 114 -16.38 -14.43 4.58
N LEU A 115 -16.66 -14.02 3.35
CA LEU A 115 -15.77 -13.29 2.46
C LEU A 115 -16.35 -11.91 2.16
N VAL A 116 -15.48 -10.97 1.85
CA VAL A 116 -15.84 -9.59 1.51
C VAL A 116 -15.81 -9.37 0.00
N LYS A 117 -16.52 -8.34 -0.48
CA LYS A 117 -16.53 -7.94 -1.90
C LYS A 117 -15.11 -7.75 -2.44
N GLY A 118 -14.89 -8.15 -3.69
CA GLY A 118 -13.60 -8.07 -4.38
C GLY A 118 -12.60 -9.16 -3.99
N LYS A 119 -12.88 -9.98 -2.96
CA LYS A 119 -12.00 -11.08 -2.58
C LYS A 119 -11.91 -12.10 -3.70
N GLU A 120 -10.69 -12.36 -4.17
CA GLU A 120 -10.35 -13.45 -5.08
C GLU A 120 -10.38 -14.79 -4.33
N VAL A 121 -11.01 -15.80 -4.94
CA VAL A 121 -11.00 -17.20 -4.50
C VAL A 121 -10.85 -18.15 -5.68
N GLN A 122 -10.21 -19.29 -5.46
CA GLN A 122 -10.10 -20.35 -6.45
C GLN A 122 -11.24 -21.36 -6.28
N VAL A 123 -11.90 -21.73 -7.38
CA VAL A 123 -12.96 -22.74 -7.40
C VAL A 123 -12.35 -24.13 -7.53
N ILE A 124 -12.61 -25.01 -6.56
CA ILE A 124 -12.11 -26.40 -6.52
C ILE A 124 -13.16 -27.37 -7.03
N GLU A 125 -14.44 -27.11 -6.73
CA GLU A 125 -15.56 -27.98 -7.08
C GLU A 125 -16.81 -27.15 -7.37
N GLU A 126 -17.69 -27.66 -8.23
CA GLU A 126 -18.99 -27.08 -8.51
C GLU A 126 -20.08 -28.13 -8.29
N VAL A 127 -21.14 -27.75 -7.57
CA VAL A 127 -22.32 -28.59 -7.35
C VAL A 127 -23.58 -27.77 -7.64
N THR A 128 -24.43 -28.28 -8.52
CA THR A 128 -25.74 -27.69 -8.80
C THR A 128 -26.85 -28.58 -8.20
N ARG A 129 -27.70 -27.98 -7.35
CA ARG A 129 -28.85 -28.64 -6.72
C ARG A 129 -30.06 -27.72 -6.79
N GLU A 130 -31.18 -28.22 -7.30
CA GLU A 130 -32.47 -27.50 -7.30
C GLU A 130 -32.34 -26.04 -7.80
N GLU A 131 -31.62 -25.85 -8.91
CA GLU A 131 -31.35 -24.55 -9.55
C GLU A 131 -30.35 -23.62 -8.83
N ALA A 132 -29.75 -24.05 -7.71
CA ALA A 132 -28.68 -23.34 -7.04
C ALA A 132 -27.32 -23.99 -7.32
N THR A 133 -26.40 -23.22 -7.90
CA THR A 133 -25.01 -23.63 -8.12
C THR A 133 -24.12 -23.13 -6.99
N TRP A 134 -23.37 -24.04 -6.36
CA TRP A 134 -22.45 -23.77 -5.27
C TRP A 134 -21.02 -24.08 -5.71
N TYR A 135 -20.10 -23.19 -5.36
CA TYR A 135 -18.67 -23.41 -5.57
C TYR A 135 -18.03 -23.81 -4.25
N LYS A 136 -17.22 -24.86 -4.28
CA LYS A 136 -16.26 -25.15 -3.21
C LYS A 136 -14.99 -24.39 -3.48
N ILE A 137 -14.43 -23.77 -2.44
CA ILE A 137 -13.27 -22.90 -2.51
C ILE A 137 -12.24 -23.26 -1.44
N GLU A 138 -11.00 -22.85 -1.63
CA GLU A 138 -10.02 -22.79 -0.56
C GLU A 138 -10.42 -21.70 0.44
N PHE A 139 -10.49 -22.05 1.71
CA PHE A 139 -10.89 -21.15 2.78
C PHE A 139 -10.20 -21.54 4.08
N ASN A 140 -9.30 -20.69 4.59
CA ASN A 140 -8.51 -21.00 5.80
C ASN A 140 -9.42 -21.24 7.02
N ASN A 141 -9.64 -22.52 7.31
CA ASN A 141 -10.45 -23.02 8.40
C ASN A 141 -10.10 -24.50 8.63
N SER A 142 -9.23 -24.73 9.62
CA SER A 142 -8.73 -26.07 9.93
C SER A 142 -9.81 -27.05 10.41
N GLU A 143 -10.95 -26.57 10.91
CA GLU A 143 -12.09 -27.43 11.29
C GLU A 143 -12.78 -28.04 10.05
N TYR A 144 -12.61 -27.41 8.88
CA TYR A 144 -13.28 -27.77 7.62
C TYR A 144 -12.27 -28.02 6.48
N ASN A 145 -11.13 -28.65 6.79
CA ASN A 145 -10.08 -29.02 5.82
C ASN A 145 -9.54 -27.84 4.98
N ASN A 146 -9.61 -26.62 5.51
CA ASN A 146 -9.30 -25.39 4.78
C ASN A 146 -10.12 -25.21 3.49
N GLU A 147 -11.37 -25.66 3.52
CA GLU A 147 -12.32 -25.54 2.41
C GLU A 147 -13.65 -24.96 2.90
N GLY A 148 -14.45 -24.45 1.94
CA GLY A 148 -15.81 -24.05 2.22
C GLY A 148 -16.64 -23.84 0.95
N TRP A 149 -17.95 -23.73 1.12
CA TRP A 149 -18.90 -23.56 0.01
C TRP A 149 -19.46 -22.15 -0.04
N ILE A 150 -19.50 -21.57 -1.23
CA ILE A 150 -20.07 -20.26 -1.51
C ILE A 150 -21.14 -20.35 -2.60
N PHE A 151 -22.09 -19.42 -2.58
CA PHE A 151 -23.15 -19.38 -3.59
C PHE A 151 -22.66 -18.65 -4.85
N SER A 152 -22.60 -19.36 -5.98
CA SER A 152 -21.97 -18.89 -7.22
C SER A 152 -22.52 -17.57 -7.76
N GLN A 153 -23.83 -17.31 -7.59
CA GLN A 153 -24.49 -16.08 -8.06
C GLN A 153 -23.93 -14.79 -7.43
N HIS A 154 -23.15 -14.91 -6.36
CA HIS A 154 -22.49 -13.80 -5.68
C HIS A 154 -21.00 -13.71 -6.05
N THR A 155 -20.66 -14.18 -7.25
CA THR A 155 -19.31 -14.12 -7.80
C THR A 155 -19.33 -13.58 -9.24
N VAL A 156 -18.20 -13.00 -9.66
CA VAL A 156 -17.91 -12.65 -11.06
C VAL A 156 -16.60 -13.29 -11.48
N SER A 157 -16.44 -13.59 -12.77
CA SER A 157 -15.20 -14.15 -13.33
C SER A 157 -14.14 -13.08 -13.60
N ASP A 158 -14.56 -11.85 -13.92
CA ASP A 158 -13.67 -10.70 -14.05
C ASP A 158 -13.99 -9.70 -12.94
N ILE A 159 -12.98 -9.35 -12.13
CA ILE A 159 -13.13 -8.33 -11.09
C ILE A 159 -13.50 -6.96 -11.66
N ASN A 160 -13.21 -6.69 -12.95
CA ASN A 160 -13.66 -5.48 -13.64
C ASN A 160 -15.19 -5.34 -13.72
N ASP A 161 -15.92 -6.46 -13.65
CA ASP A 161 -17.38 -6.46 -13.63
C ASP A 161 -17.95 -5.91 -12.31
N LEU A 162 -17.10 -5.70 -11.30
CA LEU A 162 -17.48 -5.03 -10.05
C LEU A 162 -17.44 -3.50 -10.16
N PHE A 163 -16.89 -2.94 -11.24
CA PHE A 163 -16.64 -1.51 -11.38
C PHE A 163 -17.77 -0.76 -12.08
N SER A 164 -17.86 0.53 -11.76
CA SER A 164 -18.79 1.43 -12.44
C SER A 164 -18.43 1.62 -13.92
N SER A 165 -17.15 1.43 -14.26
CA SER A 165 -16.63 1.50 -15.63
C SER A 165 -15.68 0.32 -15.91
N PRO A 166 -16.20 -0.84 -16.35
CA PRO A 166 -15.40 -2.07 -16.52
C PRO A 166 -14.21 -1.93 -17.49
N LYS A 167 -14.27 -0.99 -18.44
CA LYS A 167 -13.23 -0.77 -19.46
C LYS A 167 -12.28 0.38 -19.14
N LEU A 168 -12.36 0.96 -17.94
CA LEU A 168 -11.55 2.13 -17.57
C LEU A 168 -10.05 1.87 -17.79
N PHE A 169 -9.58 0.68 -17.42
CA PHE A 169 -8.18 0.29 -17.48
C PHE A 169 -7.72 -0.23 -18.86
N ASP A 170 -8.57 -0.15 -19.89
CA ASP A 170 -8.20 -0.52 -21.27
C ASP A 170 -7.46 0.61 -22.01
N ASN A 171 -7.34 1.81 -21.40
CA ASN A 171 -6.68 2.96 -22.02
C ASN A 171 -5.16 2.74 -22.10
N LYS A 172 -4.68 2.39 -23.30
CA LYS A 172 -3.26 2.12 -23.55
C LYS A 172 -2.34 3.30 -23.21
N GLU A 173 -2.70 4.54 -23.52
CA GLU A 173 -1.83 5.70 -23.27
C GLU A 173 -1.63 5.93 -21.77
N MET A 174 -2.71 5.85 -20.99
CA MET A 174 -2.63 5.96 -19.54
C MET A 174 -1.86 4.80 -18.91
N ASN A 175 -2.07 3.57 -19.42
CA ASN A 175 -1.30 2.41 -18.98
C ASN A 175 0.19 2.58 -19.30
N ASP A 176 0.55 2.98 -20.52
CA ASP A 176 1.94 3.22 -20.93
C ASP A 176 2.59 4.31 -20.04
N TYR A 177 1.84 5.37 -19.69
CA TYR A 177 2.30 6.40 -18.76
C TYR A 177 2.65 5.83 -17.37
N PHE A 178 1.71 5.13 -16.74
CA PHE A 178 1.91 4.56 -15.39
C PHE A 178 2.88 3.38 -15.35
N THR A 179 3.08 2.69 -16.47
CA THR A 179 3.96 1.50 -16.55
C THR A 179 5.31 1.80 -17.18
N SER A 180 5.65 3.08 -17.40
CA SER A 180 6.96 3.50 -17.88
C SER A 180 8.09 2.90 -17.02
N PRO A 181 9.12 2.27 -17.63
CA PRO A 181 10.21 1.65 -16.88
C PRO A 181 11.05 2.66 -16.10
N THR A 182 11.04 3.94 -16.51
CA THR A 182 11.79 5.04 -15.89
C THR A 182 10.90 5.96 -15.04
N LEU A 183 9.65 5.57 -14.76
CA LEU A 183 8.67 6.43 -14.08
C LEU A 183 9.24 7.10 -12.83
N PHE A 184 9.94 6.35 -11.98
CA PHE A 184 10.50 6.86 -10.71
C PHE A 184 11.91 7.45 -10.83
N ASP A 185 12.57 7.25 -11.97
CA ASP A 185 13.86 7.88 -12.25
C ASP A 185 13.62 9.29 -12.81
N ASP A 186 12.61 9.45 -13.67
CA ASP A 186 12.27 10.70 -14.34
C ASP A 186 11.36 11.62 -13.49
N ASN A 187 10.73 11.09 -12.44
CA ASN A 187 9.74 11.84 -11.66
C ASN A 187 10.02 11.79 -10.15
N THR A 188 9.66 12.88 -9.47
CA THR A 188 9.43 12.90 -8.02
C THR A 188 7.94 12.71 -7.76
N VAL A 189 7.59 11.87 -6.78
CA VAL A 189 6.20 11.65 -6.39
C VAL A 189 5.84 12.56 -5.23
N VAL A 190 4.71 13.26 -5.32
CA VAL A 190 4.14 14.07 -4.22
C VAL A 190 2.80 13.49 -3.83
N ALA A 191 2.70 12.99 -2.60
CA ALA A 191 1.59 12.20 -2.13
C ALA A 191 0.83 12.87 -0.98
N TYR A 192 -0.48 12.67 -0.94
CA TYR A 192 -1.36 13.03 0.17
C TYR A 192 -1.80 11.79 0.93
N TYR A 193 -1.50 11.75 2.23
CA TYR A 193 -1.67 10.59 3.08
C TYR A 193 -2.94 10.65 3.93
N GLY A 194 -3.57 9.50 4.16
CA GLY A 194 -4.51 9.30 5.26
C GLY A 194 -5.61 8.29 4.99
N HIS A 195 -6.61 8.29 5.86
CA HIS A 195 -7.81 7.45 5.72
C HIS A 195 -9.03 8.34 5.40
N PRO A 196 -9.81 8.06 4.33
CA PRO A 196 -10.95 8.89 3.91
C PRO A 196 -11.99 9.16 5.01
N ASN A 197 -12.19 8.20 5.90
CA ASN A 197 -13.13 8.31 7.02
C ASN A 197 -12.52 8.88 8.32
N SER A 198 -11.33 9.47 8.28
CA SER A 198 -10.64 9.98 9.49
C SER A 198 -9.87 11.27 9.26
N LYS A 199 -10.39 12.38 9.80
CA LYS A 199 -9.75 13.71 9.75
C LYS A 199 -8.42 13.79 10.51
N ILE A 200 -8.18 12.87 11.44
CA ILE A 200 -6.96 12.86 12.27
C ILE A 200 -5.84 12.02 11.65
N MET A 201 -6.15 11.11 10.73
CA MET A 201 -5.17 10.23 10.08
C MET A 201 -4.50 10.84 8.85
N GLY A 202 -4.88 12.06 8.45
CA GLY A 202 -4.18 12.85 7.44
C GLY A 202 -5.11 13.64 6.53
N ILE A 203 -4.54 14.37 5.56
CA ILE A 203 -5.29 15.21 4.61
C ILE A 203 -6.41 14.45 3.91
N VAL A 204 -6.21 13.18 3.57
CA VAL A 204 -7.20 12.40 2.82
C VAL A 204 -8.56 12.38 3.52
N GLY A 205 -8.60 12.34 4.85
CA GLY A 205 -9.87 12.37 5.60
C GLY A 205 -10.46 13.76 5.81
N ARG A 206 -9.81 14.81 5.30
CA ARG A 206 -10.19 16.23 5.51
C ARG A 206 -10.87 16.86 4.31
N HIS A 207 -10.75 16.27 3.13
CA HIS A 207 -11.33 16.79 1.89
C HIS A 207 -12.04 15.67 1.13
N PRO A 208 -13.08 15.98 0.34
CA PRO A 208 -13.65 15.04 -0.61
C PRO A 208 -12.62 14.67 -1.69
N LYS A 209 -12.79 13.48 -2.28
CA LYS A 209 -11.87 12.86 -3.24
C LYS A 209 -11.51 13.78 -4.42
N GLU A 210 -12.50 14.45 -4.99
CA GLU A 210 -12.33 15.31 -6.17
C GLU A 210 -11.50 16.57 -5.83
N GLU A 211 -11.67 17.10 -4.62
CA GLU A 211 -10.88 18.22 -4.12
C GLU A 211 -9.44 17.79 -3.79
N LEU A 212 -9.25 16.59 -3.21
CA LEU A 212 -7.93 16.04 -2.89
C LEU A 212 -7.02 15.99 -4.11
N ILE A 213 -7.54 15.51 -5.25
CA ILE A 213 -6.78 15.42 -6.51
C ILE A 213 -6.32 16.81 -6.96
N SER A 214 -7.23 17.78 -6.97
CA SER A 214 -6.91 19.16 -7.32
C SER A 214 -5.87 19.77 -6.37
N LEU A 215 -5.93 19.45 -5.08
CA LEU A 215 -5.00 19.95 -4.07
C LEU A 215 -3.61 19.33 -4.20
N VAL A 216 -3.51 18.01 -4.41
CA VAL A 216 -2.20 17.35 -4.56
C VAL A 216 -1.52 17.77 -5.86
N GLN A 217 -2.27 18.00 -6.94
CA GLN A 217 -1.75 18.57 -8.19
C GLN A 217 -1.17 19.97 -7.96
N LYS A 218 -1.86 20.86 -7.24
CA LYS A 218 -1.35 22.19 -6.88
C LYS A 218 -0.09 22.13 -6.02
N THR A 219 0.01 21.16 -5.11
CA THR A 219 1.24 20.97 -4.32
C THR A 219 2.36 20.41 -5.20
N SER A 220 2.03 19.52 -6.14
CA SER A 220 2.98 18.96 -7.13
C SER A 220 3.57 20.06 -8.02
N GLU A 221 2.76 21.04 -8.45
CA GLU A 221 3.23 22.21 -9.21
C GLU A 221 4.31 23.02 -8.48
N LYS A 222 4.26 23.09 -7.14
CA LYS A 222 5.29 23.78 -6.34
C LYS A 222 6.62 23.06 -6.43
N TYR A 223 6.62 21.73 -6.41
CA TYR A 223 7.83 20.94 -6.59
C TYR A 223 8.31 21.01 -8.04
N ASP A 224 7.42 20.87 -9.03
CA ASP A 224 7.76 20.90 -10.46
C ASP A 224 8.50 22.19 -10.85
N ALA A 225 8.14 23.32 -10.22
CA ALA A 225 8.80 24.61 -10.44
C ALA A 225 10.28 24.65 -10.02
N ILE A 226 10.73 23.75 -9.14
CA ILE A 226 12.07 23.78 -8.51
C ILE A 226 12.80 22.42 -8.52
N ASN A 227 12.22 21.37 -9.12
CA ASN A 227 12.75 19.99 -9.08
C ASN A 227 13.80 19.68 -10.16
N GLY A 228 14.34 20.70 -10.85
CA GLY A 228 15.34 20.53 -11.89
C GLY A 228 14.78 19.86 -13.15
N ASP A 229 15.44 18.81 -13.63
CA ASP A 229 15.06 18.12 -14.87
C ASP A 229 13.98 17.04 -14.67
N LYS A 230 13.68 16.67 -13.41
CA LYS A 230 12.64 15.70 -13.09
C LYS A 230 11.26 16.35 -13.12
N SER A 231 10.28 15.64 -13.67
CA SER A 231 8.87 16.00 -13.56
C SER A 231 8.31 15.62 -12.18
N VAL A 232 7.06 15.97 -11.90
CA VAL A 232 6.37 15.57 -10.65
C VAL A 232 5.08 14.83 -10.96
N ILE A 233 4.86 13.70 -10.25
CA ILE A 233 3.63 12.93 -10.34
C ILE A 233 2.87 13.01 -9.01
N PRO A 234 1.60 13.44 -9.03
CA PRO A 234 0.76 13.44 -7.82
C PRO A 234 0.37 12.01 -7.40
N ALA A 235 0.16 11.82 -6.11
CA ALA A 235 -0.33 10.56 -5.56
C ALA A 235 -1.31 10.74 -4.39
N ILE A 236 -2.21 9.77 -4.19
CA ILE A 236 -2.98 9.61 -2.96
C ILE A 236 -2.50 8.36 -2.24
N TYR A 237 -2.23 8.48 -0.95
CA TYR A 237 -1.63 7.44 -0.12
C TYR A 237 -2.66 7.04 0.96
N LEU A 238 -3.32 5.92 0.74
CA LEU A 238 -4.46 5.46 1.53
C LEU A 238 -4.02 4.47 2.60
N VAL A 239 -4.46 4.69 3.83
CA VAL A 239 -4.39 3.65 4.88
C VAL A 239 -5.49 2.64 4.58
N TYR A 240 -5.14 1.56 3.89
CA TYR A 240 -6.04 0.47 3.52
C TYR A 240 -6.40 -0.40 4.73
N GLY A 241 -5.36 -0.88 5.43
CA GLY A 241 -5.50 -1.64 6.66
C GLY A 241 -5.21 -0.74 7.85
N THR A 242 -6.19 -0.52 8.72
CA THR A 242 -6.05 0.33 9.91
C THR A 242 -5.99 -0.55 11.16
N VAL A 243 -4.93 -0.42 11.94
CA VAL A 243 -4.81 -1.17 13.20
C VAL A 243 -5.81 -0.66 14.23
N GLN A 244 -6.39 -1.60 14.97
CA GLN A 244 -7.39 -1.40 16.01
C GLN A 244 -6.86 -1.97 17.34
N PRO A 245 -7.50 -1.68 18.48
CA PRO A 245 -7.12 -2.27 19.76
C PRO A 245 -6.93 -3.79 19.67
N LYS A 246 -5.91 -4.31 20.36
CA LYS A 246 -5.47 -5.74 20.30
C LYS A 246 -4.79 -6.14 18.99
N GLY A 247 -4.43 -5.18 18.13
CA GLY A 247 -3.78 -5.45 16.84
C GLY A 247 -4.72 -6.04 15.79
N GLU A 248 -6.04 -5.94 15.98
CA GLU A 248 -7.01 -6.27 14.94
C GLU A 248 -6.94 -5.26 13.80
N ILE A 249 -7.41 -5.65 12.60
CA ILE A 249 -7.35 -4.79 11.41
C ILE A 249 -8.75 -4.40 10.96
N GLY A 250 -8.98 -3.09 10.84
CA GLY A 250 -10.10 -2.53 10.10
C GLY A 250 -9.70 -2.37 8.64
N ILE A 251 -10.36 -3.11 7.75
CA ILE A 251 -10.10 -3.08 6.30
C ILE A 251 -11.01 -2.08 5.61
N MET A 252 -10.43 -1.24 4.76
CA MET A 252 -11.19 -0.33 3.90
C MET A 252 -12.05 -1.15 2.93
N ASN A 253 -13.34 -0.82 2.85
CA ASN A 253 -14.25 -1.50 1.93
C ASN A 253 -13.78 -1.34 0.47
N PHE A 254 -13.90 -2.42 -0.30
CA PHE A 254 -13.47 -2.51 -1.69
C PHE A 254 -13.99 -1.37 -2.58
N ASP A 255 -15.27 -1.01 -2.47
CA ASP A 255 -15.88 0.05 -3.30
C ASP A 255 -15.26 1.41 -3.00
N LEU A 256 -14.91 1.67 -1.74
CA LEU A 256 -14.24 2.90 -1.36
C LEU A 256 -12.82 2.94 -1.96
N VAL A 257 -12.03 1.87 -1.82
CA VAL A 257 -10.68 1.78 -2.39
C VAL A 257 -10.71 1.97 -3.90
N MET A 258 -11.59 1.24 -4.58
CA MET A 258 -11.75 1.33 -6.04
C MET A 258 -12.19 2.72 -6.49
N SER A 259 -13.07 3.39 -5.75
CA SER A 259 -13.49 4.75 -6.08
C SER A 259 -12.32 5.75 -6.12
N TYR A 260 -11.27 5.54 -5.30
CA TYR A 260 -10.04 6.34 -5.33
C TYR A 260 -9.12 5.92 -6.47
N ILE A 261 -8.96 4.61 -6.70
CA ILE A 261 -8.13 4.10 -7.80
C ILE A 261 -8.63 4.59 -9.15
N GLU A 262 -9.93 4.48 -9.42
CA GLU A 262 -10.54 4.91 -10.67
C GLU A 262 -10.42 6.42 -10.88
N GLU A 263 -10.70 7.22 -9.84
CA GLU A 263 -10.60 8.67 -9.93
C GLU A 263 -9.15 9.13 -10.12
N ALA A 264 -8.21 8.54 -9.37
CA ALA A 264 -6.80 8.84 -9.50
C ALA A 264 -6.27 8.48 -10.90
N TYR A 265 -6.67 7.32 -11.42
CA TYR A 265 -6.28 6.86 -12.75
C TYR A 265 -6.75 7.85 -13.83
N ASN A 266 -8.01 8.31 -13.78
CA ASN A 266 -8.54 9.31 -14.72
C ASN A 266 -7.78 10.65 -14.71
N ASN A 267 -7.09 10.96 -13.62
CA ASN A 267 -6.41 12.23 -13.41
C ASN A 267 -4.88 12.13 -13.45
N GLY A 268 -4.31 10.99 -13.86
CA GLY A 268 -2.86 10.79 -13.93
C GLY A 268 -2.17 10.74 -12.55
N VAL A 269 -2.92 10.33 -11.52
CA VAL A 269 -2.50 10.28 -10.11
C VAL A 269 -2.22 8.84 -9.69
N LEU A 270 -1.14 8.63 -8.95
CA LEU A 270 -0.79 7.34 -8.35
C LEU A 270 -1.59 7.07 -7.07
N ILE A 271 -1.76 5.80 -6.71
CA ILE A 271 -2.30 5.33 -5.45
C ILE A 271 -1.23 4.53 -4.72
N TYR A 272 -1.08 4.76 -3.43
CA TYR A 272 -0.35 3.88 -2.52
C TYR A 272 -1.34 3.29 -1.53
N LEU A 273 -1.36 1.97 -1.40
CA LEU A 273 -2.17 1.27 -0.39
C LEU A 273 -1.24 0.82 0.75
N ASP A 274 -1.51 1.35 1.93
CA ASP A 274 -0.70 1.14 3.13
C ASP A 274 -1.44 0.29 4.14
N HIS A 275 -0.72 -0.65 4.74
CA HIS A 275 -1.29 -1.55 5.73
C HIS A 275 -0.56 -1.46 7.06
N GLN A 276 -1.30 -1.03 8.08
CA GLN A 276 -0.90 -1.06 9.47
C GLN A 276 -1.10 -2.49 10.00
N MET A 277 -0.07 -3.32 9.93
CA MET A 277 -0.15 -4.80 10.04
C MET A 277 -0.78 -5.35 11.33
N GLY A 278 -0.86 -4.56 12.41
CA GLY A 278 -1.34 -5.03 13.71
C GLY A 278 -0.59 -6.27 14.17
N LYS A 279 -1.31 -7.30 14.59
CA LYS A 279 -0.71 -8.57 15.04
C LYS A 279 -0.28 -9.51 13.90
N ASN A 280 -0.56 -9.16 12.64
CA ASN A 280 -0.40 -10.06 11.51
C ASN A 280 1.06 -10.12 11.02
N ALA A 281 1.40 -11.20 10.32
CA ALA A 281 2.67 -11.29 9.60
C ALA A 281 2.69 -10.31 8.41
N PRO A 282 3.87 -9.79 8.00
CA PRO A 282 3.99 -8.87 6.87
C PRO A 282 3.44 -9.47 5.57
N THR A 283 3.67 -10.76 5.37
CA THR A 283 3.18 -11.52 4.21
C THR A 283 1.65 -11.62 4.16
N ASP A 284 0.98 -11.64 5.31
CA ASP A 284 -0.48 -11.73 5.35
C ASP A 284 -1.11 -10.39 4.98
N ALA A 285 -0.58 -9.29 5.54
CA ALA A 285 -0.97 -7.93 5.15
C ALA A 285 -0.69 -7.68 3.66
N LEU A 286 0.47 -8.13 3.15
CA LEU A 286 0.81 -8.01 1.73
C LEU A 286 -0.21 -8.73 0.85
N LYS A 287 -0.59 -9.97 1.18
CA LYS A 287 -1.53 -10.76 0.38
C LYS A 287 -2.89 -10.08 0.20
N GLU A 288 -3.31 -9.24 1.14
CA GLU A 288 -4.54 -8.44 0.98
C GLU A 288 -4.39 -7.32 -0.05
N LEU A 289 -3.16 -6.79 -0.21
CA LEU A 289 -2.85 -5.69 -1.12
C LEU A 289 -2.52 -6.16 -2.55
N LEU A 290 -1.93 -7.35 -2.72
CA LEU A 290 -1.47 -7.86 -4.02
C LEU A 290 -2.53 -7.76 -5.15
N PRO A 291 -3.82 -8.10 -4.92
CA PRO A 291 -4.83 -8.02 -5.98
C PRO A 291 -4.98 -6.64 -6.61
N PHE A 292 -4.66 -5.56 -5.90
CA PHE A 292 -4.75 -4.20 -6.44
C PHE A 292 -3.60 -3.84 -7.40
N LEU A 293 -2.52 -4.64 -7.46
CA LEU A 293 -1.40 -4.39 -8.38
C LEU A 293 -1.77 -4.54 -9.86
N LYS A 294 -2.91 -5.17 -10.16
CA LYS A 294 -3.47 -5.20 -11.51
C LYS A 294 -3.73 -3.80 -12.06
N TYR A 295 -3.95 -2.80 -11.19
CA TYR A 295 -4.13 -1.41 -11.60
C TYR A 295 -2.76 -0.75 -11.76
N PRO A 296 -2.50 -0.12 -12.90
CA PRO A 296 -1.17 0.36 -13.25
C PRO A 296 -0.70 1.51 -12.35
N ASN A 297 -1.63 2.27 -11.79
CA ASN A 297 -1.36 3.39 -10.90
C ASN A 297 -1.28 3.00 -9.41
N VAL A 298 -1.34 1.72 -9.03
CA VAL A 298 -1.30 1.28 -7.63
C VAL A 298 0.07 0.78 -7.20
N HIS A 299 0.53 1.26 -6.05
CA HIS A 299 1.74 0.88 -5.33
C HIS A 299 1.39 0.43 -3.91
N LEU A 300 2.31 -0.28 -3.25
CA LEU A 300 2.04 -0.88 -1.95
C LEU A 300 2.96 -0.35 -0.87
N ALA A 301 2.48 -0.41 0.36
CA ALA A 301 3.26 -0.08 1.52
C ALA A 301 2.85 -0.90 2.75
N LEU A 302 3.80 -1.11 3.63
CA LEU A 302 3.57 -1.66 4.97
C LEU A 302 4.12 -0.67 5.98
N ASP A 303 3.37 -0.45 7.07
CA ASP A 303 3.79 0.45 8.14
C ASP A 303 4.32 -0.34 9.36
N PRO A 304 5.65 -0.44 9.55
CA PRO A 304 6.24 -1.21 10.64
C PRO A 304 5.84 -0.68 12.02
N GLU A 305 5.53 0.62 12.13
CA GLU A 305 5.13 1.25 13.41
C GLU A 305 3.99 0.48 14.07
N TRP A 306 3.06 0.00 13.25
CA TRP A 306 1.79 -0.58 13.69
C TRP A 306 1.79 -2.10 13.71
N ARG A 307 2.94 -2.76 13.54
CA ARG A 307 3.04 -4.21 13.73
C ARG A 307 3.14 -4.57 15.22
N THR A 308 2.02 -4.48 15.91
CA THR A 308 1.89 -4.76 17.35
C THR A 308 0.45 -5.15 17.73
N ASP A 309 0.29 -5.90 18.81
CA ASP A 309 -1.00 -6.15 19.47
C ASP A 309 -1.40 -5.03 20.47
N LYS A 310 -0.48 -4.10 20.75
CA LYS A 310 -0.68 -2.96 21.67
C LYS A 310 -0.40 -1.63 20.96
N PRO A 311 -1.24 -1.26 19.97
CA PRO A 311 -1.08 0.02 19.27
C PRO A 311 -1.10 1.20 20.25
N MET A 312 -0.41 2.29 19.89
CA MET A 312 -0.21 3.49 20.72
C MET A 312 0.67 3.30 21.98
N LYS A 313 1.13 2.09 22.28
CA LYS A 313 2.00 1.81 23.44
C LYS A 313 3.36 1.29 23.03
N GLU A 314 3.39 0.49 21.97
CA GLU A 314 4.58 -0.12 21.42
C GLU A 314 4.72 0.27 19.96
N VAL A 315 5.97 0.42 19.52
CA VAL A 315 6.31 0.63 18.11
C VAL A 315 6.77 -0.72 17.58
N GLY A 316 6.11 -1.20 16.54
CA GLY A 316 6.44 -2.44 15.85
C GLY A 316 7.73 -2.36 15.04
N HIS A 317 8.07 -3.48 14.39
CA HIS A 317 9.27 -3.58 13.58
C HIS A 317 9.16 -4.61 12.44
N LEU A 318 10.05 -4.49 11.46
CA LEU A 318 10.37 -5.50 10.46
C LEU A 318 11.87 -5.81 10.51
N THR A 319 12.26 -6.97 10.02
CA THR A 319 13.66 -7.26 9.69
C THR A 319 13.95 -7.01 8.21
N GLY A 320 15.22 -6.82 7.85
CA GLY A 320 15.62 -6.76 6.44
C GLY A 320 15.25 -8.02 5.64
N GLY A 321 15.27 -9.19 6.29
CA GLY A 321 14.82 -10.45 5.72
C GLY A 321 13.32 -10.46 5.39
N GLU A 322 12.47 -9.96 6.28
CA GLU A 322 11.03 -9.86 6.04
C GLU A 322 10.69 -8.86 4.93
N ILE A 323 11.42 -7.74 4.83
CA ILE A 323 11.28 -6.79 3.71
C ILE A 323 11.65 -7.48 2.40
N ASN A 324 12.74 -8.25 2.36
CA ASN A 324 13.13 -9.02 1.18
C ASN A 324 12.10 -10.07 0.78
N GLU A 325 11.50 -10.76 1.76
CA GLU A 325 10.44 -11.73 1.51
C GLU A 325 9.18 -11.06 0.91
N VAL A 326 8.78 -9.91 1.46
CA VAL A 326 7.67 -9.12 0.91
C VAL A 326 7.94 -8.71 -0.54
N GLN A 327 9.13 -8.19 -0.83
CA GLN A 327 9.53 -7.82 -2.18
C GLN A 327 9.52 -9.01 -3.14
N LYS A 328 10.04 -10.16 -2.70
CA LYS A 328 10.05 -11.40 -3.49
C LYS A 328 8.63 -11.84 -3.85
N ILE A 329 7.73 -11.94 -2.88
CA ILE A 329 6.34 -12.35 -3.10
C ILE A 329 5.65 -11.37 -4.05
N MET A 330 5.87 -10.07 -3.86
CA MET A 330 5.31 -9.02 -4.72
C MET A 330 5.82 -9.12 -6.17
N SER A 331 7.13 -9.33 -6.37
CA SER A 331 7.74 -9.54 -7.68
C SER A 331 7.18 -10.80 -8.37
N GLU A 332 7.14 -11.93 -7.67
CA GLU A 332 6.61 -13.19 -8.19
C GLU A 332 5.12 -13.07 -8.56
N TYR A 333 4.34 -12.37 -7.73
CA TYR A 333 2.93 -12.08 -8.03
C TYR A 333 2.80 -11.25 -9.30
N MET A 334 3.59 -10.18 -9.46
CA MET A 334 3.54 -9.36 -10.66
C MET A 334 3.93 -10.14 -11.92
N ILE A 335 5.01 -10.91 -11.86
CA ILE A 335 5.50 -11.70 -13.00
C ILE A 335 4.47 -12.78 -13.39
N SER A 336 3.97 -13.55 -12.41
CA SER A 336 3.01 -14.63 -12.67
C SER A 336 1.66 -14.14 -13.19
N ASN A 337 1.26 -12.90 -12.88
CA ASN A 337 0.02 -12.31 -13.37
C ASN A 337 0.23 -11.33 -14.56
N GLY A 338 1.43 -11.28 -15.14
CA GLY A 338 1.73 -10.45 -16.31
C GLY A 338 1.61 -8.94 -16.06
N ILE A 339 1.71 -8.50 -14.80
CA ILE A 339 1.57 -7.10 -14.40
C ILE A 339 2.77 -6.30 -14.89
N GLN A 340 2.50 -5.28 -15.70
CA GLN A 340 3.52 -4.45 -16.34
C GLN A 340 3.96 -3.28 -15.46
N GLY A 341 5.17 -2.77 -15.74
CA GLY A 341 5.76 -1.58 -15.13
C GLY A 341 6.41 -1.84 -13.77
N LYS A 342 7.11 -0.83 -13.24
CA LYS A 342 7.72 -0.88 -11.92
C LYS A 342 6.68 -0.60 -10.84
N ARG A 343 6.89 -1.14 -9.64
CA ARG A 343 6.04 -0.85 -8.47
C ARG A 343 6.88 -0.52 -7.26
N GLN A 344 6.60 0.62 -6.63
CA GLN A 344 7.22 0.92 -5.35
C GLN A 344 6.59 0.07 -4.24
N PHE A 345 7.47 -0.45 -3.37
CA PHE A 345 7.11 -1.00 -2.07
C PHE A 345 7.69 -0.09 -0.99
N VAL A 346 6.82 0.62 -0.27
CA VAL A 346 7.24 1.62 0.72
C VAL A 346 7.19 1.03 2.13
N PHE A 347 8.22 1.33 2.94
CA PHE A 347 8.19 1.08 4.39
C PHE A 347 8.70 2.31 5.14
N HIS A 348 8.09 2.58 6.30
CA HIS A 348 8.36 3.79 7.09
C HIS A 348 9.36 3.51 8.20
N GLN A 349 10.25 4.47 8.46
CA GLN A 349 11.15 4.42 9.63
C GLN A 349 11.38 5.81 10.22
N PHE A 350 11.20 5.93 11.54
CA PHE A 350 11.57 7.13 12.30
C PHE A 350 12.41 6.84 13.55
N VAL A 351 12.44 5.60 14.03
CA VAL A 351 13.40 5.13 15.06
C VAL A 351 14.12 3.86 14.61
N ASP A 352 15.33 3.62 15.13
CA ASP A 352 16.20 2.52 14.66
C ASP A 352 15.54 1.15 14.82
N LYS A 353 14.91 0.93 15.98
CA LYS A 353 14.22 -0.32 16.32
C LYS A 353 13.07 -0.72 15.38
N MET A 354 12.63 0.14 14.46
CA MET A 354 11.57 -0.22 13.51
C MET A 354 12.07 -1.15 12.40
N ILE A 355 13.34 -1.05 12.02
CA ILE A 355 13.93 -1.94 11.02
C ILE A 355 15.22 -2.55 11.57
N HIS A 356 15.17 -3.83 11.86
CA HIS A 356 16.35 -4.61 12.23
C HIS A 356 17.08 -5.08 10.97
N ASP A 357 18.41 -5.14 11.01
CA ASP A 357 19.28 -5.61 9.93
C ASP A 357 18.99 -4.92 8.57
N ILE A 358 18.86 -3.58 8.59
CA ILE A 358 18.53 -2.78 7.41
C ILE A 358 19.53 -2.97 6.26
N GLU A 359 20.78 -3.28 6.56
CA GLU A 359 21.85 -3.61 5.62
C GLU A 359 21.59 -4.91 4.84
N ALA A 360 20.75 -5.81 5.36
CA ALA A 360 20.36 -7.04 4.67
C ALA A 360 19.31 -6.81 3.57
N VAL A 361 18.65 -5.64 3.54
CA VAL A 361 17.65 -5.33 2.51
C VAL A 361 18.31 -5.30 1.13
N SER A 362 17.72 -5.98 0.17
CA SER A 362 18.13 -6.01 -1.23
C SER A 362 17.17 -5.18 -2.08
N SER A 363 17.72 -4.59 -3.15
CA SER A 363 16.95 -3.87 -4.18
C SER A 363 16.86 -4.65 -5.50
N ASN A 364 17.11 -5.96 -5.47
CA ASN A 364 17.23 -6.81 -6.68
C ASN A 364 15.95 -7.58 -7.04
N TYR A 365 14.80 -7.17 -6.51
CA TYR A 365 13.52 -7.85 -6.73
C TYR A 365 12.71 -7.22 -7.86
N ASP A 366 13.28 -7.18 -9.07
CA ASP A 366 12.60 -6.62 -10.23
C ASP A 366 11.22 -7.29 -10.47
N PRO A 367 10.13 -6.56 -10.77
CA PRO A 367 10.02 -5.12 -11.02
C PRO A 367 9.68 -4.24 -9.79
N VAL A 368 9.93 -4.72 -8.57
CA VAL A 368 9.65 -4.03 -7.31
C VAL A 368 10.82 -3.11 -6.91
N LEU A 369 10.49 -1.88 -6.51
CA LEU A 369 11.44 -0.87 -6.04
C LEU A 369 11.21 -0.59 -4.55
N PRO A 370 12.10 -1.00 -3.64
CA PRO A 370 11.95 -0.68 -2.22
C PRO A 370 12.20 0.80 -1.98
N VAL A 371 11.28 1.47 -1.27
CA VAL A 371 11.40 2.87 -0.88
C VAL A 371 11.50 2.96 0.63
N HIS A 372 12.67 3.37 1.11
CA HIS A 372 12.89 3.62 2.53
C HIS A 372 12.38 5.03 2.87
N ASN A 373 11.20 5.12 3.48
CA ASN A 373 10.54 6.39 3.77
C ASN A 373 10.89 6.91 5.17
N THR A 374 11.44 8.13 5.23
CA THR A 374 11.69 8.85 6.48
C THR A 374 10.37 9.38 7.04
N SER A 375 9.95 8.84 8.17
CA SER A 375 8.69 9.22 8.85
C SER A 375 8.96 10.05 10.11
N GLY A 376 8.04 10.03 11.08
CA GLY A 376 8.12 10.80 12.33
C GLY A 376 7.79 12.28 12.14
N TRP A 377 7.52 12.98 13.23
CA TRP A 377 7.13 14.40 13.25
C TRP A 377 8.08 15.20 14.13
N GLY A 378 8.14 16.52 13.91
CA GLY A 378 8.84 17.42 14.83
C GLY A 378 9.51 18.59 14.14
N SER A 379 10.63 19.05 14.69
CA SER A 379 11.38 20.16 14.09
C SER A 379 12.10 19.73 12.81
N PRO A 380 12.37 20.66 11.88
CA PRO A 380 13.19 20.40 10.70
C PRO A 380 14.52 19.70 11.02
N GLU A 381 15.22 20.11 12.09
CA GLU A 381 16.49 19.51 12.48
C GLU A 381 16.34 18.02 12.82
N GLY A 382 15.30 17.66 13.58
CA GLY A 382 15.02 16.27 13.92
C GLY A 382 14.66 15.43 12.68
N LYS A 383 13.90 16.02 11.76
CA LYS A 383 13.54 15.38 10.49
C LYS A 383 14.76 15.15 9.59
N ILE A 384 15.63 16.16 9.45
CA ILE A 384 16.90 16.08 8.70
C ILE A 384 17.83 15.03 9.34
N ALA A 385 17.94 15.01 10.66
CA ALA A 385 18.75 14.03 11.38
C ALA A 385 18.25 12.59 11.15
N THR A 386 16.93 12.39 11.20
CA THR A 386 16.29 11.09 10.89
C THR A 386 16.58 10.66 9.45
N HIS A 387 16.46 11.58 8.49
CA HIS A 387 16.76 11.30 7.09
C HIS A 387 18.24 10.94 6.87
N THR A 388 19.15 11.71 7.48
CA THR A 388 20.61 11.48 7.43
C THR A 388 21.00 10.13 8.04
N ARG A 389 20.26 9.68 9.05
CA ARG A 389 20.47 8.34 9.62
C ARG A 389 19.98 7.26 8.67
N ASN A 390 18.76 7.39 8.15
CA ASN A 390 18.14 6.42 7.24
C ASN A 390 18.88 6.35 5.88
N SER A 391 19.59 7.42 5.48
CA SER A 391 20.38 7.47 4.25
C SER A 391 21.64 6.60 4.28
N LYS A 392 22.11 6.21 5.47
CA LYS A 392 23.24 5.28 5.62
C LYS A 392 22.97 3.90 5.00
N ALA A 393 21.70 3.50 4.89
CA ALA A 393 21.27 2.32 4.16
C ALA A 393 21.36 2.56 2.65
N THR A 394 22.58 2.54 2.11
CA THR A 394 22.89 2.80 0.69
C THR A 394 22.47 1.66 -0.25
N ASN A 395 22.23 0.47 0.30
CA ASN A 395 21.63 -0.69 -0.35
C ASN A 395 20.19 -0.46 -0.85
N ILE A 396 19.52 0.59 -0.37
CA ILE A 396 18.17 0.99 -0.78
C ILE A 396 18.24 2.41 -1.38
N PRO A 397 18.36 2.55 -2.72
CA PRO A 397 18.62 3.84 -3.34
C PRO A 397 17.40 4.78 -3.33
N TYR A 398 16.18 4.24 -3.38
CA TYR A 398 14.96 5.07 -3.37
C TYR A 398 14.61 5.49 -1.95
N LYS A 399 14.56 6.81 -1.72
CA LYS A 399 14.18 7.39 -0.42
C LYS A 399 12.86 8.14 -0.50
N GLY A 400 12.11 8.05 0.59
CA GLY A 400 10.94 8.88 0.83
C GLY A 400 11.12 9.84 2.00
N PHE A 401 10.30 10.89 2.05
CA PHE A 401 10.25 11.85 3.15
C PHE A 401 8.81 12.29 3.43
N LYS A 402 8.35 12.04 4.66
CA LYS A 402 7.00 12.37 5.10
C LYS A 402 6.98 13.66 5.91
N LEU A 403 5.97 14.48 5.71
CA LEU A 403 5.74 15.78 6.34
C LEU A 403 4.39 15.76 7.05
N TRP A 404 4.34 16.26 8.27
CA TRP A 404 3.13 16.33 9.09
C TRP A 404 2.65 17.77 9.17
N TYR A 405 1.76 18.20 8.27
CA TYR A 405 1.63 19.62 7.97
C TYR A 405 0.39 20.30 8.55
N PHE A 406 -0.47 19.56 9.25
CA PHE A 406 -1.61 20.14 9.95
C PHE A 406 -1.29 20.49 11.40
N TYR A 407 -0.97 21.76 11.63
CA TYR A 407 -0.87 22.30 12.98
C TYR A 407 -2.18 22.07 13.76
N SER A 408 -2.08 21.51 14.96
CA SER A 408 -3.19 21.31 15.87
C SER A 408 -2.72 21.37 17.31
N ASN A 409 -3.51 21.99 18.18
CA ASN A 409 -3.30 21.92 19.62
C ASN A 409 -4.08 20.74 20.27
N GLU A 410 -4.83 19.97 19.48
CA GLU A 410 -5.57 18.81 19.95
C GLU A 410 -4.61 17.69 20.40
N PRO A 411 -4.78 17.13 21.62
CA PRO A 411 -3.98 16.01 22.07
C PRO A 411 -4.01 14.83 21.09
N GLY A 412 -2.84 14.27 20.79
CA GLY A 412 -2.70 13.12 19.89
C GLY A 412 -2.67 13.45 18.40
N VAL A 413 -2.75 14.74 18.01
CA VAL A 413 -2.47 15.18 16.65
C VAL A 413 -1.03 15.66 16.57
N HIS A 414 -0.23 14.98 15.76
CA HIS A 414 1.18 15.27 15.56
C HIS A 414 1.42 16.11 14.31
N PHE A 415 2.37 17.04 14.39
CA PHE A 415 2.71 17.95 13.30
C PHE A 415 4.19 18.36 13.36
N ASP A 416 4.69 18.82 12.23
CA ASP A 416 6.02 19.40 12.05
C ASP A 416 5.97 20.89 12.38
N ASN A 417 6.97 21.37 13.14
CA ASN A 417 7.01 22.76 13.59
C ASN A 417 8.43 23.35 13.60
N PRO A 418 8.75 24.29 12.69
CA PRO A 418 7.98 24.63 11.49
C PRO A 418 7.94 23.45 10.50
N LEU A 419 7.00 23.50 9.57
CA LEU A 419 6.97 22.60 8.41
C LEU A 419 8.11 22.95 7.44
N MET A 420 8.85 21.96 6.98
CA MET A 420 9.89 22.17 5.95
C MET A 420 9.28 22.60 4.60
N THR A 421 9.95 23.50 3.90
CA THR A 421 9.53 23.95 2.55
C THR A 421 9.91 22.95 1.47
N PRO A 422 9.29 23.00 0.27
CA PRO A 422 9.71 22.21 -0.87
C PRO A 422 11.22 22.31 -1.19
N GLU A 423 11.80 23.51 -1.10
CA GLU A 423 13.24 23.72 -1.31
C GLU A 423 14.08 22.99 -0.27
N GLU A 424 13.70 23.05 1.00
CA GLU A 424 14.42 22.35 2.09
C GLU A 424 14.36 20.84 1.91
N VAL A 425 13.20 20.30 1.52
CA VAL A 425 13.01 18.86 1.28
C VAL A 425 13.81 18.40 0.06
N LEU A 426 13.83 19.17 -1.03
CA LEU A 426 14.62 18.83 -2.22
C LEU A 426 16.14 18.98 -2.03
N ASN A 427 16.58 19.70 -0.99
CA ASN A 427 17.99 19.83 -0.62
C ASN A 427 18.50 18.74 0.34
N LEU A 428 17.64 17.83 0.77
CA LEU A 428 18.04 16.65 1.54
C LEU A 428 18.98 15.75 0.71
N ASP A 429 19.88 15.04 1.40
CA ASP A 429 20.82 14.11 0.79
C ASP A 429 20.67 12.69 1.38
N PRO A 430 20.30 11.68 0.57
CA PRO A 430 19.94 11.77 -0.85
C PRO A 430 18.59 12.47 -1.04
N LYS A 431 18.42 13.14 -2.19
CA LYS A 431 17.15 13.78 -2.54
C LYS A 431 16.00 12.76 -2.52
N PRO A 432 14.92 12.96 -1.72
CA PRO A 432 13.77 12.05 -1.71
C PRO A 432 13.07 12.00 -3.08
N GLY A 433 12.77 10.78 -3.53
CA GLY A 433 11.96 10.54 -4.73
C GLY A 433 10.46 10.46 -4.43
N LEU A 434 10.08 10.22 -3.18
CA LEU A 434 8.70 10.20 -2.70
C LEU A 434 8.53 11.20 -1.56
N ILE A 435 7.61 12.14 -1.68
CA ILE A 435 7.33 13.17 -0.67
C ILE A 435 5.89 13.02 -0.24
N ILE A 436 5.65 12.80 1.05
CA ILE A 436 4.32 12.49 1.58
C ILE A 436 3.87 13.59 2.52
N TYR A 437 2.68 14.16 2.32
CA TYR A 437 2.04 15.09 3.25
C TYR A 437 0.91 14.39 4.01
N GLN A 438 1.03 14.33 5.34
CA GLN A 438 0.01 13.83 6.25
C GLN A 438 -0.71 14.97 6.98
#